data_AF-M6RX81-F1
#
_entry.id   AF-M6RX81-F1
#
_cell.length_a   1.000
_cell.length_b   1.000
_cell.length_c   1.000
_cell.angle_alpha   90.00
_cell.angle_beta   90.00
_cell.angle_gamma   90.00
#
_symmetry.space_group_name_H-M   'P 1'
#
loop_
_entity.id
_entity.type
_entity.pdbx_description
1 polymer ?
#
loop_
_entity_poly.entity_id
_entity_poly.type
_entity_poly.pdbx_seq_one_letter_code
_entity_poly.pdbx_strand_id
1 'polypeptide(L)'
;MSITSKVDNSGYVVSSDQKFKIDGVEIHVSAGDTIDDIIDKINNSPLEVKANKLAQDNISLSSTAPHQIWMEDVEGGTILRDIGLVDSATSEPPNNYSKSATVTGLSVFDVMIQFRNDLIQKDQERISGRDLQDLDLAMENILRYRAIVGARMNRMEEHAQRVDFDKSYMTELLSKNEGIDFPETIMNMKWLETVHQYALNVGSKIIKPTLMDFLR
;
A
#
# COMPACT_ATOMS: atom_id res chain seq x y z
N MET A 1 -9.93 6.73 -19.83
CA MET A 1 -8.77 7.60 -20.10
C MET A 1 -7.84 6.91 -21.08
N SER A 2 -7.18 7.64 -21.98
CA SER A 2 -6.15 7.17 -22.88
C SER A 2 -4.98 8.14 -22.89
N ILE A 3 -3.78 7.61 -23.00
CA ILE A 3 -2.53 8.35 -23.09
C ILE A 3 -1.79 7.78 -24.29
N THR A 4 -1.57 8.62 -25.30
CA THR A 4 -0.92 8.22 -26.54
C THR A 4 0.39 8.98 -26.67
N SER A 5 1.50 8.26 -26.70
CA SER A 5 2.81 8.83 -27.03
C SER A 5 2.84 9.29 -28.49
N LYS A 6 3.64 10.32 -28.76
CA LYS A 6 3.97 10.75 -30.14
C LYS A 6 5.41 10.40 -30.53
N VAL A 7 6.08 9.60 -29.71
CA VAL A 7 7.44 9.13 -29.97
C VAL A 7 7.35 7.85 -30.80
N ASP A 8 8.05 7.85 -31.94
CA ASP A 8 8.23 6.66 -32.76
C ASP A 8 9.15 5.67 -32.05
N ASN A 9 8.60 4.51 -31.68
CA ASN A 9 9.30 3.47 -30.93
C ASN A 9 9.71 2.28 -31.81
N SER A 10 9.72 2.42 -33.14
CA SER A 10 10.04 1.34 -34.08
C SER A 10 11.42 0.71 -33.85
N GLY A 11 12.39 1.51 -33.37
CA GLY A 11 13.73 1.05 -33.00
C GLY A 11 13.97 0.91 -31.50
N TYR A 12 12.94 1.04 -30.67
CA TYR A 12 13.10 1.03 -29.22
C TYR A 12 13.40 -0.39 -28.71
N VAL A 13 14.50 -0.51 -27.99
CA VAL A 13 14.94 -1.74 -27.33
C VAL A 13 15.46 -1.38 -25.94
N VAL A 14 15.04 -2.13 -24.94
CA VAL A 14 15.46 -1.91 -23.56
C VAL A 14 16.94 -2.25 -23.38
N SER A 15 17.70 -1.30 -22.82
CA SER A 15 19.15 -1.37 -22.71
C SER A 15 19.65 -2.20 -21.52
N SER A 16 18.86 -2.31 -20.46
CA SER A 16 19.17 -3.06 -19.25
C SER A 16 17.88 -3.51 -18.57
N ASP A 17 17.96 -4.52 -17.70
CA ASP A 17 16.82 -4.90 -16.86
C ASP A 17 16.34 -3.70 -16.04
N GLN A 18 15.06 -3.40 -16.14
CA GLN A 18 14.42 -2.22 -15.56
C GLN A 18 13.00 -2.56 -15.11
N LYS A 19 12.43 -1.69 -14.28
CA LYS A 19 11.05 -1.80 -13.80
C LYS A 19 10.34 -0.46 -13.92
N PHE A 20 9.07 -0.52 -14.23
CA PHE A 20 8.16 0.60 -14.09
C PHE A 20 6.87 0.13 -13.41
N LYS A 21 6.06 1.07 -12.96
CA LYS A 21 4.74 0.79 -12.39
C LYS A 21 3.65 1.46 -13.20
N ILE A 22 2.53 0.76 -13.31
CA ILE A 22 1.24 1.32 -13.74
C ILE A 22 0.24 1.02 -12.63
N ASP A 23 -0.49 2.03 -12.15
CA ASP A 23 -1.50 1.93 -11.08
C ASP A 23 -1.01 1.17 -9.83
N GLY A 24 0.29 1.32 -9.53
CA GLY A 24 0.97 0.66 -8.40
C GLY A 24 1.39 -0.79 -8.63
N VAL A 25 1.08 -1.39 -9.78
CA VAL A 25 1.56 -2.73 -10.16
C VAL A 25 2.91 -2.61 -10.86
N GLU A 26 3.89 -3.37 -10.38
CA GLU A 26 5.23 -3.44 -10.99
C GLU A 26 5.23 -4.32 -12.24
N ILE A 27 5.85 -3.80 -13.31
CA ILE A 27 6.11 -4.51 -14.55
C ILE A 27 7.62 -4.57 -14.77
N HIS A 28 8.14 -5.79 -14.88
CA HIS A 28 9.56 -6.06 -15.10
C HIS A 28 9.86 -6.18 -16.59
N VAL A 29 10.84 -5.42 -17.05
CA VAL A 29 11.30 -5.43 -18.44
C VAL A 29 12.77 -5.82 -18.47
N SER A 30 13.13 -6.68 -19.40
CA SER A 30 14.46 -7.26 -19.53
C SER A 30 15.24 -6.56 -20.63
N ALA A 31 16.56 -6.59 -20.54
CA ALA A 31 17.42 -6.12 -21.61
C ALA A 31 17.12 -6.87 -22.91
N GLY A 32 16.91 -6.14 -24.01
CA GLY A 32 16.54 -6.69 -25.31
C GLY A 32 15.04 -6.71 -25.61
N ASP A 33 14.18 -6.44 -24.63
CA ASP A 33 12.74 -6.33 -24.87
C ASP A 33 12.43 -5.15 -25.81
N THR A 34 11.50 -5.40 -26.74
CA THR A 34 10.99 -4.42 -27.71
C THR A 34 9.72 -3.74 -27.20
N ILE A 35 9.22 -2.75 -27.96
CA ILE A 35 7.93 -2.13 -27.65
C ILE A 35 6.77 -3.14 -27.63
N ASP A 36 6.83 -4.17 -28.47
CA ASP A 36 5.81 -5.21 -28.52
C ASP A 36 5.85 -6.08 -27.26
N ASP A 37 7.03 -6.42 -26.77
CA ASP A 37 7.20 -7.16 -25.51
C ASP A 37 6.70 -6.36 -24.30
N ILE A 38 6.93 -5.04 -24.29
CA ILE A 38 6.41 -4.14 -23.25
C ILE A 38 4.88 -4.09 -23.29
N ILE A 39 4.28 -3.98 -24.49
CA ILE A 39 2.83 -3.99 -24.67
C ILE A 39 2.24 -5.31 -24.15
N ASP A 40 2.85 -6.44 -24.51
CA ASP A 40 2.42 -7.76 -24.05
C ASP A 40 2.52 -7.89 -22.52
N LYS A 41 3.58 -7.37 -21.91
CA LYS A 41 3.74 -7.37 -20.45
C LYS A 41 2.69 -6.52 -19.75
N ILE A 42 2.35 -5.35 -20.29
CA ILE A 42 1.26 -4.51 -19.75
C ILE A 42 -0.08 -5.25 -19.87
N ASN A 43 -0.38 -5.82 -21.04
CA ASN A 43 -1.66 -6.48 -21.31
C ASN A 43 -1.84 -7.81 -20.55
N ASN A 44 -0.76 -8.49 -20.19
CA ASN A 44 -0.78 -9.71 -19.37
C ASN A 44 -0.70 -9.44 -17.87
N SER A 45 -0.63 -8.17 -17.44
CA SER A 45 -0.65 -7.77 -16.04
C SER A 45 -2.08 -7.64 -15.51
N PRO A 46 -2.33 -7.76 -14.19
CA PRO A 46 -3.64 -7.59 -13.58
C PRO A 46 -4.03 -6.10 -13.45
N LEU A 47 -3.99 -5.39 -14.58
CA LEU A 47 -4.25 -3.96 -14.71
C LEU A 47 -5.58 -3.70 -15.40
N GLU A 48 -6.27 -2.63 -14.99
CA GLU A 48 -7.42 -2.09 -15.73
C GLU A 48 -6.95 -1.16 -16.88
N VAL A 49 -5.85 -1.52 -17.53
CA VAL A 49 -5.19 -0.75 -18.60
C VAL A 49 -4.84 -1.69 -19.74
N LYS A 50 -5.14 -1.27 -20.96
CA LYS A 50 -4.70 -1.91 -22.20
C LYS A 50 -3.65 -1.06 -22.90
N ALA A 51 -2.57 -1.69 -23.33
CA ALA A 51 -1.57 -1.11 -24.20
C ALA A 51 -1.81 -1.54 -25.65
N ASN A 52 -1.70 -0.61 -26.59
CA ASN A 52 -1.75 -0.88 -28.02
C ASN A 52 -0.68 -0.08 -28.75
N LYS A 53 -0.23 -0.64 -29.87
CA LYS A 53 0.64 0.05 -30.83
C LYS A 53 -0.22 0.72 -31.91
N LEU A 54 0.06 1.99 -32.19
CA LEU A 54 -0.58 2.77 -33.24
C LEU A 54 0.36 2.93 -34.45
N ALA A 55 -0.08 3.67 -35.47
CA ALA A 55 0.77 4.03 -36.60
C ALA A 55 2.07 4.72 -36.14
N GLN A 56 3.19 4.45 -36.83
CA GLN A 56 4.55 4.88 -36.46
C GLN A 56 5.05 4.31 -35.11
N ASP A 57 4.58 3.11 -34.74
CA ASP A 57 4.96 2.41 -33.50
C ASP A 57 4.82 3.27 -32.22
N ASN A 58 3.88 4.22 -32.25
CA ASN A 58 3.49 5.00 -31.08
C ASN A 58 2.75 4.08 -30.10
N ILE A 59 3.14 4.12 -28.82
CA ILE A 59 2.41 3.39 -27.78
C ILE A 59 1.22 4.20 -27.28
N SER A 60 0.08 3.53 -27.11
CA SER A 60 -1.12 4.08 -26.50
C SER A 60 -1.59 3.20 -25.36
N LEU A 61 -1.78 3.81 -24.20
CA LEU A 61 -2.42 3.18 -23.05
C LEU A 61 -3.87 3.64 -23.00
N SER A 62 -4.78 2.72 -22.74
CA SER A 62 -6.20 3.00 -22.59
C SER A 62 -6.74 2.25 -21.39
N SER A 63 -7.27 3.01 -20.45
CA SER A 63 -7.91 2.50 -19.26
C SER A 63 -9.22 1.77 -19.63
N THR A 64 -9.40 0.55 -19.14
CA THR A 64 -10.58 -0.30 -19.42
C THR A 64 -11.77 0.01 -18.50
N ALA A 65 -11.55 0.78 -17.45
CA ALA A 65 -12.59 1.31 -16.57
C ALA A 65 -12.27 2.79 -16.27
N PRO A 66 -13.24 3.68 -16.02
CA PRO A 66 -12.94 5.10 -15.86
C PRO A 66 -12.02 5.37 -14.67
N HIS A 67 -10.72 5.56 -14.86
CA HIS A 67 -9.81 6.07 -13.83
C HIS A 67 -8.62 6.77 -14.48
N GLN A 68 -7.86 7.48 -13.66
CA GLN A 68 -6.61 8.08 -14.08
C GLN A 68 -5.51 7.01 -14.06
N ILE A 69 -4.78 6.86 -15.16
CA ILE A 69 -3.64 5.93 -15.23
C ILE A 69 -2.45 6.59 -14.55
N TRP A 70 -1.91 5.97 -13.50
CA TRP A 70 -0.71 6.43 -12.82
C TRP A 70 0.48 5.63 -13.31
N MET A 71 1.48 6.32 -13.83
CA MET A 71 2.67 5.68 -14.38
C MET A 71 3.88 6.20 -13.63
N GLU A 72 4.85 5.36 -13.28
CA GLU A 72 6.11 5.80 -12.68
C GLU A 72 7.26 4.86 -13.07
N ASP A 73 8.40 5.42 -13.44
CA ASP A 73 9.63 4.64 -13.58
C ASP A 73 10.24 4.42 -12.18
N VAL A 74 10.72 3.21 -11.90
CA VAL A 74 11.21 2.81 -10.56
C VAL A 74 12.69 2.43 -10.62
N GLU A 75 13.39 2.53 -9.50
CA GLU A 75 14.80 2.06 -9.34
C GLU A 75 15.78 2.69 -10.35
N GLY A 76 15.48 3.91 -10.83
CA GLY A 76 16.31 4.60 -11.83
C GLY A 76 16.05 4.18 -13.27
N GLY A 77 15.00 3.39 -13.53
CA GLY A 77 14.52 3.11 -14.88
C GLY A 77 14.09 4.37 -15.62
N THR A 78 14.02 4.27 -16.95
CA THR A 78 13.64 5.37 -17.84
C THR A 78 12.63 4.94 -18.90
N ILE A 79 12.12 3.70 -18.86
CA ILE A 79 11.29 3.14 -19.93
C ILE A 79 10.12 4.05 -20.30
N LEU A 80 9.33 4.49 -19.32
CA LEU A 80 8.14 5.31 -19.59
C LEU A 80 8.50 6.69 -20.14
N ARG A 81 9.65 7.24 -19.74
CA ARG A 81 10.20 8.48 -20.30
C ARG A 81 10.72 8.27 -21.73
N ASP A 82 11.44 7.18 -21.96
CA ASP A 82 12.07 6.88 -23.25
C ASP A 82 11.03 6.63 -24.34
N ILE A 83 9.95 5.92 -24.01
CA ILE A 83 8.81 5.70 -24.92
C ILE A 83 7.84 6.87 -24.99
N GLY A 84 8.14 7.97 -24.29
CA GLY A 84 7.41 9.24 -24.40
C GLY A 84 6.05 9.28 -23.72
N LEU A 85 5.80 8.44 -22.72
CA LEU A 85 4.56 8.47 -21.92
C LEU A 85 4.68 9.40 -20.70
N VAL A 86 5.85 9.46 -20.07
CA VAL A 86 6.13 10.26 -18.85
C VAL A 86 7.13 11.38 -19.14
N ASP A 87 6.96 12.54 -18.52
CA ASP A 87 7.90 13.66 -18.64
C ASP A 87 9.16 13.42 -17.78
N SER A 88 10.30 13.89 -18.29
CA SER A 88 11.58 13.79 -17.59
C SER A 88 11.69 14.76 -16.41
N ALA A 89 10.95 15.87 -16.45
CA ALA A 89 10.97 16.91 -15.41
C ALA A 89 9.96 16.65 -14.28
N THR A 90 8.81 16.06 -14.60
CA THR A 90 7.77 15.67 -13.64
C THR A 90 7.60 14.17 -13.75
N SER A 91 8.17 13.39 -12.83
CA SER A 91 8.12 11.92 -12.91
C SER A 91 7.22 11.27 -11.87
N GLU A 92 6.76 12.02 -10.88
CA GLU A 92 5.83 11.52 -9.87
C GLU A 92 4.38 11.64 -10.36
N PRO A 93 3.57 10.56 -10.31
CA PRO A 93 2.14 10.62 -10.57
C PRO A 93 1.40 11.33 -9.41
N PRO A 94 0.18 11.87 -9.62
CA PRO A 94 -0.56 11.96 -10.88
C PRO A 94 -0.18 13.19 -11.74
N ASN A 95 -0.35 13.07 -13.07
CA ASN A 95 -0.12 14.12 -14.09
C ASN A 95 1.33 14.37 -14.52
N ASN A 96 2.13 13.31 -14.53
CA ASN A 96 3.51 13.29 -15.02
C ASN A 96 3.61 12.98 -16.52
N TYR A 97 2.59 13.28 -17.32
CA TYR A 97 2.57 12.90 -18.73
C TYR A 97 3.61 13.68 -19.53
N SER A 98 4.23 13.01 -20.51
CA SER A 98 5.11 13.68 -21.47
C SER A 98 4.38 14.84 -22.16
N LYS A 99 5.08 15.95 -22.38
CA LYS A 99 4.53 17.12 -23.10
C LYS A 99 4.16 16.81 -24.55
N SER A 100 4.77 15.78 -25.14
CA SER A 100 4.43 15.31 -26.48
C SER A 100 3.24 14.34 -26.49
N ALA A 101 2.90 13.73 -25.35
CA ALA A 101 1.81 12.77 -25.27
C ALA A 101 0.45 13.46 -25.42
N THR A 102 -0.45 12.81 -26.15
CA THR A 102 -1.86 13.18 -26.20
C THR A 102 -2.58 12.43 -25.09
N VAL A 103 -3.08 13.15 -24.11
CA VAL A 103 -3.90 12.59 -23.04
C VAL A 103 -5.36 12.87 -23.38
N THR A 104 -6.12 11.82 -23.60
CA THR A 104 -7.54 11.88 -23.95
C THR A 104 -8.33 10.97 -23.03
N GLY A 105 -9.15 11.51 -22.17
CA GLY A 105 -10.29 10.74 -21.70
C GLY A 105 -10.88 11.18 -20.39
N LEU A 106 -11.79 10.32 -19.96
CA LEU A 106 -12.89 10.59 -19.05
C LEU A 106 -12.45 10.60 -17.59
N SER A 107 -11.58 11.51 -17.16
CA SER A 107 -11.67 11.94 -15.77
C SER A 107 -13.12 12.35 -15.51
N VAL A 108 -13.66 12.10 -14.32
CA VAL A 108 -15.00 12.60 -13.95
C VAL A 108 -15.12 14.09 -14.27
N PHE A 109 -14.04 14.84 -14.07
CA PHE A 109 -13.99 16.26 -14.42
C PHE A 109 -13.99 16.52 -15.92
N ASP A 110 -13.26 15.74 -16.72
CA ASP A 110 -13.26 15.86 -18.17
C ASP A 110 -14.63 15.53 -18.77
N VAL A 111 -15.31 14.49 -18.23
CA VAL A 111 -16.69 14.17 -18.61
C VAL A 111 -17.63 15.33 -18.32
N MET A 112 -17.56 15.90 -17.11
CA MET A 112 -18.39 17.05 -16.75
C MET A 112 -18.09 18.29 -17.60
N ILE A 113 -16.81 18.53 -17.92
CA ILE A 113 -16.39 19.64 -18.78
C ILE A 113 -16.90 19.43 -20.20
N GLN A 114 -16.79 18.22 -20.75
CA GLN A 114 -17.30 17.87 -22.08
C GLN A 114 -18.81 18.03 -22.14
N PHE A 115 -19.54 17.44 -21.19
CA PHE A 115 -20.99 17.57 -21.10
C PHE A 115 -21.46 19.04 -21.01
N ARG A 116 -20.79 19.86 -20.19
CA ARG A 116 -21.05 21.30 -20.13
C ARG A 116 -20.82 21.97 -21.48
N ASN A 117 -19.72 21.65 -22.16
CA ASN A 117 -19.40 22.27 -23.45
C ASN A 117 -20.42 21.88 -24.52
N ASP A 118 -20.84 20.63 -24.56
CA ASP A 118 -21.82 20.12 -25.53
C ASP A 118 -23.22 20.69 -25.24
N LEU A 119 -23.58 20.92 -23.97
CA LEU A 119 -24.76 21.69 -23.56
C LEU A 119 -24.72 23.15 -24.06
N ILE A 120 -23.58 23.83 -23.93
CA ILE A 120 -23.41 25.21 -24.41
C ILE A 120 -23.52 25.27 -25.94
N GLN A 121 -22.98 24.27 -26.63
CA GLN A 121 -23.02 24.16 -28.09
C GLN A 121 -24.38 23.68 -28.62
N LYS A 122 -25.27 23.21 -27.73
CA LYS A 122 -26.58 22.62 -28.07
C LYS A 122 -26.46 21.39 -28.98
N ASP A 123 -25.39 20.61 -28.81
CA ASP A 123 -25.15 19.40 -29.60
C ASP A 123 -25.93 18.21 -29.00
N GLN A 124 -27.21 18.13 -29.38
CA GLN A 124 -28.15 17.15 -28.82
C GLN A 124 -27.78 15.69 -29.15
N GLU A 125 -27.12 15.45 -30.28
CA GLU A 125 -26.67 14.11 -30.69
C GLU A 125 -25.55 13.62 -29.78
N ARG A 126 -24.57 14.47 -29.47
CA ARG A 126 -23.46 14.11 -28.56
C ARG A 126 -23.93 13.93 -27.12
N ILE A 127 -24.82 14.81 -26.66
CA ILE A 127 -25.40 14.74 -25.31
C ILE A 127 -26.13 13.40 -25.11
N SER A 128 -27.03 13.05 -26.03
CA SER A 128 -27.86 11.84 -25.89
C SER A 128 -27.11 10.55 -26.22
N GLY A 129 -26.11 10.59 -27.10
CA GLY A 129 -25.41 9.41 -27.60
C GLY A 129 -24.13 9.04 -26.85
N ARG A 130 -23.44 9.99 -26.21
CA ARG A 130 -22.12 9.73 -25.59
C ARG A 130 -22.00 10.30 -24.19
N ASP A 131 -22.32 11.57 -24.00
CA ASP A 131 -21.97 12.24 -22.74
C ASP A 131 -22.72 11.64 -21.53
N LEU A 132 -23.99 11.26 -21.69
CA LEU A 132 -24.74 10.59 -20.63
C LEU A 132 -24.15 9.23 -20.26
N GLN A 133 -23.72 8.44 -21.25
CA GLN A 133 -23.07 7.16 -21.01
C GLN A 133 -21.73 7.35 -20.27
N ASP A 134 -20.95 8.35 -20.68
CA ASP A 134 -19.68 8.67 -20.03
C ASP A 134 -19.89 9.16 -18.58
N LEU A 135 -20.99 9.89 -18.30
CA LEU A 135 -21.38 10.29 -16.95
C LEU A 135 -21.78 9.09 -16.08
N ASP A 136 -22.54 8.15 -16.63
CA ASP A 136 -22.92 6.92 -15.92
C ASP A 136 -21.68 6.11 -15.55
N LEU A 137 -20.76 5.91 -16.49
CA LEU A 137 -19.49 5.24 -16.25
C LEU A 137 -18.65 5.95 -15.18
N ALA A 138 -18.59 7.29 -15.23
CA ALA A 138 -17.91 8.09 -14.22
C ALA A 138 -18.53 7.91 -12.82
N MET A 139 -19.87 7.85 -12.73
CA MET A 139 -20.60 7.62 -11.49
C MET A 139 -20.39 6.20 -10.94
N GLU A 140 -20.46 5.18 -11.80
CA GLU A 140 -20.16 3.78 -11.43
C GLU A 140 -18.76 3.64 -10.85
N ASN A 141 -17.78 4.34 -11.43
CA ASN A 141 -16.43 4.32 -10.90
C ASN A 141 -16.32 4.95 -9.50
N ILE A 142 -16.99 6.09 -9.25
CA ILE A 142 -17.06 6.70 -7.91
C ILE A 142 -17.70 5.72 -6.92
N LEU A 143 -18.81 5.08 -7.30
CA LEU A 143 -19.50 4.10 -6.46
C LEU A 143 -18.60 2.91 -6.14
N ARG A 144 -17.84 2.41 -7.12
CA ARG A 144 -16.87 1.33 -6.95
C ARG A 144 -15.79 1.68 -5.91
N TYR A 145 -15.14 2.84 -6.05
CA TYR A 145 -14.14 3.26 -5.06
C TYR A 145 -14.74 3.52 -3.69
N ARG A 146 -15.95 4.09 -3.61
CA ARG A 146 -16.68 4.25 -2.35
C ARG A 146 -16.96 2.91 -1.68
N ALA A 147 -17.36 1.89 -2.44
CA ALA A 147 -17.56 0.54 -1.94
C ALA A 147 -16.26 -0.08 -1.41
N ILE A 148 -15.14 0.09 -2.11
CA ILE A 148 -13.81 -0.37 -1.66
C ILE A 148 -13.42 0.31 -0.34
N VAL A 149 -13.62 1.64 -0.22
CA VAL A 149 -13.35 2.38 1.01
C VAL A 149 -14.23 1.88 2.16
N GLY A 150 -15.52 1.65 1.91
CA GLY A 150 -16.43 1.07 2.91
C GLY A 150 -16.00 -0.32 3.38
N ALA A 151 -15.60 -1.20 2.45
CA ALA A 151 -15.08 -2.52 2.80
C ALA A 151 -13.79 -2.45 3.64
N ARG A 152 -12.88 -1.52 3.30
CA ARG A 152 -11.66 -1.29 4.09
C ARG A 152 -11.96 -0.74 5.48
N MET A 153 -12.96 0.13 5.60
CA MET A 153 -13.41 0.66 6.89
C MET A 153 -13.97 -0.46 7.79
N ASN A 154 -14.83 -1.33 7.26
CA ASN A 154 -15.34 -2.48 8.00
C ASN A 154 -14.22 -3.39 8.50
N ARG A 155 -13.25 -3.71 7.64
CA ARG A 155 -12.10 -4.53 8.02
C ARG A 155 -11.22 -3.85 9.07
N MET A 156 -11.03 -2.53 8.97
CA MET A 156 -10.29 -1.75 9.96
C MET A 156 -10.97 -1.81 11.33
N GLU A 157 -12.31 -1.70 11.37
CA GLU A 157 -13.10 -1.79 12.59
C GLU A 157 -13.02 -3.19 13.22
N GLU A 158 -13.13 -4.25 12.43
CA GLU A 158 -12.92 -5.64 12.89
C GLU A 158 -11.52 -5.84 13.50
N HIS A 159 -10.48 -5.32 12.83
CA HIS A 159 -9.13 -5.39 13.36
C HIS A 159 -8.95 -4.59 14.65
N ALA A 160 -9.57 -3.41 14.77
CA ALA A 160 -9.52 -2.62 16.00
C ALA A 160 -10.15 -3.38 17.17
N GLN A 161 -11.34 -3.97 16.97
CA GLN A 161 -12.00 -4.79 17.98
C GLN A 161 -11.16 -6.00 18.39
N ARG A 162 -10.51 -6.66 17.42
CA ARG A 162 -9.61 -7.78 17.68
C ARG A 162 -8.38 -7.36 18.50
N VAL A 163 -7.75 -6.24 18.16
CA VAL A 163 -6.59 -5.72 18.89
C VAL A 163 -6.95 -5.36 20.33
N ASP A 164 -8.13 -4.78 20.57
CA ASP A 164 -8.61 -4.49 21.92
C ASP A 164 -8.85 -5.77 22.73
N PHE A 165 -9.43 -6.80 22.11
CA PHE A 165 -9.59 -8.12 22.72
C PHE A 165 -8.22 -8.75 23.05
N ASP A 166 -7.29 -8.77 22.09
CA ASP A 166 -5.95 -9.33 22.26
C ASP A 166 -5.20 -8.61 23.38
N LYS A 167 -5.32 -7.28 23.48
CA LYS A 167 -4.73 -6.49 24.55
C LYS A 167 -5.28 -6.90 25.93
N SER A 168 -6.60 -7.04 26.05
CA SER A 168 -7.22 -7.46 27.31
C SER A 168 -6.79 -8.87 27.71
N TYR A 169 -6.79 -9.80 26.75
CA TYR A 169 -6.38 -11.19 26.96
C TYR A 169 -4.91 -11.31 27.35
N MET A 170 -4.01 -10.59 26.66
CA MET A 170 -2.58 -10.59 27.01
C MET A 170 -2.33 -9.96 28.38
N THR A 171 -3.09 -8.93 28.75
CA THR A 171 -3.01 -8.34 30.10
C THR A 171 -3.45 -9.34 31.17
N GLU A 172 -4.51 -10.11 30.92
CA GLU A 172 -4.95 -11.17 31.84
C GLU A 172 -3.91 -12.29 31.97
N LEU A 173 -3.33 -12.74 30.85
CA LEU A 173 -2.27 -13.75 30.85
C LEU A 173 -1.04 -13.28 31.61
N LEU A 174 -0.59 -12.04 31.38
CA LEU A 174 0.52 -11.43 32.13
C LEU A 174 0.19 -11.36 33.62
N SER A 175 -1.01 -10.91 33.99
CA SER A 175 -1.43 -10.88 35.39
C SER A 175 -1.51 -12.27 36.03
N LYS A 176 -1.80 -13.34 35.28
CA LYS A 176 -1.80 -14.72 35.80
C LYS A 176 -0.39 -15.29 35.94
N ASN A 177 0.52 -14.92 35.05
CA ASN A 177 1.88 -15.47 35.02
C ASN A 177 2.86 -14.70 35.94
N GLU A 178 2.75 -13.37 35.96
CA GLU A 178 3.63 -12.48 36.73
C GLU A 178 2.94 -11.89 37.98
N GLY A 179 1.61 -11.98 38.06
CA GLY A 179 0.88 -11.50 39.23
C GLY A 179 1.22 -12.34 40.45
N ILE A 180 1.57 -11.66 41.54
CA ILE A 180 1.75 -12.27 42.85
C ILE A 180 0.46 -12.19 43.64
N ASP A 181 0.06 -13.29 44.27
CA ASP A 181 -0.96 -13.26 45.31
C ASP A 181 -0.36 -12.53 46.53
N PHE A 182 -0.76 -11.27 46.75
CA PHE A 182 -0.21 -10.44 47.81
C PHE A 182 -0.37 -11.06 49.20
N PRO A 183 -1.56 -11.53 49.63
CA PRO A 183 -1.73 -12.28 50.87
C PRO A 183 -0.76 -13.45 51.05
N GLU A 184 -0.67 -14.36 50.06
CA GLU A 184 0.20 -15.54 50.15
C GLU A 184 1.68 -15.15 50.15
N THR A 185 2.07 -14.20 49.30
CA THR A 185 3.46 -13.72 49.20
C THR A 185 3.90 -13.03 50.50
N ILE A 186 3.04 -12.22 51.11
CA ILE A 186 3.31 -11.57 52.40
C ILE A 186 3.44 -12.62 53.51
N MET A 187 2.56 -13.63 53.54
CA MET A 187 2.62 -14.70 54.53
C MET A 187 3.94 -15.49 54.41
N ASN A 188 4.31 -15.88 53.19
CA ASN A 188 5.56 -16.58 52.91
C ASN A 188 6.78 -15.73 53.27
N MET A 189 6.75 -14.41 53.00
CA MET A 189 7.81 -13.48 53.40
C MET A 189 7.94 -13.38 54.93
N LYS A 190 6.82 -13.27 55.66
CA LYS A 190 6.82 -13.24 57.13
C LYS A 190 7.30 -14.54 57.75
N TRP A 191 6.97 -15.68 57.13
CA TRP A 191 7.51 -16.97 57.52
C TRP A 191 9.02 -17.02 57.35
N LEU A 192 9.54 -16.62 56.18
CA LEU A 192 10.99 -16.56 55.92
C LEU A 192 11.72 -15.59 56.88
N GLU A 193 11.15 -14.43 57.17
CA GLU A 193 11.69 -13.47 58.15
C GLU A 193 11.80 -14.11 59.54
N THR A 194 10.75 -14.81 59.96
CA THR A 194 10.70 -15.51 61.25
C THR A 194 11.75 -16.61 61.30
N VAL A 195 11.82 -17.47 60.28
CA VAL A 195 12.84 -18.54 60.17
C VAL A 195 14.25 -17.97 60.17
N HIS A 196 14.49 -16.87 59.47
CA HIS A 196 15.80 -16.23 59.42
C HIS A 196 16.23 -15.68 60.78
N GLN A 197 15.32 -15.02 61.50
CA GLN A 197 15.56 -14.56 62.88
C GLN A 197 15.85 -15.74 63.83
N TYR A 198 15.12 -16.85 63.70
CA TYR A 198 15.42 -18.06 64.46
C TYR A 198 16.81 -18.61 64.13
N ALA A 199 17.18 -18.69 62.85
CA ALA A 199 18.50 -19.16 62.43
C ALA A 199 19.64 -18.28 62.96
N LEU A 200 19.49 -16.95 62.94
CA LEU A 200 20.45 -16.02 63.55
C LEU A 200 20.56 -16.19 65.07
N ASN A 201 19.44 -16.38 65.76
CA ASN A 201 19.41 -16.63 67.20
C ASN A 201 20.07 -17.97 67.56
N VAL A 202 19.86 -19.02 66.77
CA VAL A 202 20.51 -20.33 66.97
C VAL A 202 22.00 -20.23 66.63
N GLY A 203 22.36 -19.61 65.50
CA GLY A 203 23.75 -19.38 65.11
C GLY A 203 24.54 -18.60 66.16
N SER A 204 23.97 -17.54 66.72
CA SER A 204 24.60 -16.77 67.81
C SER A 204 24.74 -17.56 69.12
N LYS A 205 23.87 -18.55 69.38
CA LYS A 205 24.02 -19.49 70.51
C LYS A 205 25.09 -20.55 70.26
N ILE A 206 25.24 -21.02 69.01
CA ILE A 206 26.25 -22.03 68.62
C ILE A 206 27.66 -21.42 68.51
N ILE A 207 27.77 -20.19 67.97
CA ILE A 207 29.04 -19.46 67.79
C ILE A 207 29.55 -18.83 69.10
N LYS A 208 28.99 -19.19 70.27
CA LYS A 208 29.64 -18.92 71.54
C LYS A 208 30.58 -20.09 71.91
N PRO A 209 31.88 -20.06 71.59
CA PRO A 209 32.83 -20.78 72.43
C PRO A 209 32.91 -19.99 73.74
N THR A 210 32.44 -20.59 74.84
CA THR A 210 32.99 -20.18 76.13
C THR A 210 34.44 -20.65 76.11
N LEU A 211 35.39 -19.73 76.25
CA LEU A 211 36.83 -20.04 76.38
C LEU A 211 37.12 -21.07 77.50
N MET A 212 36.15 -21.33 78.38
CA MET A 212 36.22 -22.31 79.45
C MET A 212 36.12 -23.77 78.98
N ASP A 213 35.48 -24.06 77.83
CA ASP A 213 35.34 -25.44 77.31
C ASP A 213 36.61 -25.96 76.63
N PHE A 214 37.57 -25.08 76.29
CA PHE A 214 38.88 -25.44 75.75
C PHE A 214 39.97 -25.61 76.83
N LEU A 215 39.64 -25.44 78.12
CA LEU A 215 40.58 -25.50 79.25
C LEU A 215 40.36 -26.72 80.18
N ARG A 216 39.92 -27.86 79.64
CA ARG A 216 39.98 -29.16 80.34
C ARG A 216 40.98 -30.08 79.68
#